data_AF-A0A0D3C7Y7-F1
#
_entry.id   AF-A0A0D3C7Y7-F1
#
_cell.length_a   1.000
_cell.length_b   1.000
_cell.length_c   1.000
_cell.angle_alpha   90.00
_cell.angle_beta   90.00
_cell.angle_gamma   90.00
#
_symmetry.space_group_name_H-M   'P 1'
#
loop_
_entity.id
_entity.type
_entity.pdbx_description
1 polymer ?
#
loop_
_entity_poly.entity_id
_entity_poly.type
_entity_poly.pdbx_seq_one_letter_code
_entity_poly.pdbx_strand_id
1 'polypeptide(L)'
;MSAEDQILGRSTHLTRPELLRRRSHNLKQLAKCYRDHYWALMEDLKAQHREYYWKYGVSPFKEDNHHQNKRRRIDGGEVAALEGSGDNDNGVKSDPSLKGNCVACGSGSKSKAMPLTNYCQLHILSDKKQKLYTCCTFVNKRAQSKAITCPKPTLASTVPALCNAHFQKAQKDVAKALKDAGHSVSSANKPPPKLHDIVAAFVHHIQAKRKNPRRESKLRSSVKEEITS
;
A
#
# COMPACT_ATOMS: atom_id res chain seq x y z
N MET A 1 41.97 -4.80 18.54
CA MET A 1 42.66 -3.52 18.80
C MET A 1 44.07 -3.63 18.24
N SER A 2 44.58 -2.62 17.53
CA SER A 2 45.96 -2.64 17.04
C SER A 2 46.96 -2.74 18.20
N ALA A 3 48.09 -3.41 17.99
CA ALA A 3 49.14 -3.52 19.00
C ALA A 3 49.69 -2.13 19.39
N GLU A 4 49.79 -1.23 18.41
CA GLU A 4 50.21 0.16 18.62
C GLU A 4 49.25 0.93 19.54
N ASP A 5 47.93 0.73 19.38
CA ASP A 5 46.94 1.39 20.24
C ASP A 5 46.98 0.90 21.69
N GLN A 6 47.41 -0.34 21.93
CA GLN A 6 47.59 -0.89 23.27
C GLN A 6 48.83 -0.31 23.94
N ILE A 7 49.93 -0.16 23.20
CA ILE A 7 51.19 0.43 23.68
C ILE A 7 50.95 1.91 24.01
N LEU A 8 50.35 2.67 23.09
CA LEU A 8 50.01 4.08 23.28
C LEU A 8 48.97 4.28 24.40
N GLY A 9 48.08 3.31 24.61
CA GLY A 9 47.12 3.32 25.72
C GLY A 9 47.73 3.27 27.11
N ARG A 10 48.97 2.77 27.24
CA ARG A 10 49.71 2.66 28.52
C ARG A 10 50.73 3.79 28.73
N SER A 11 50.90 4.68 27.76
CA SER A 11 51.84 5.80 27.87
C SER A 11 51.31 6.92 28.77
N THR A 12 52.19 7.53 29.57
CA THR A 12 51.85 8.66 30.45
C THR A 12 51.76 9.99 29.70
N HIS A 13 52.46 10.12 28.58
CA HIS A 13 52.45 11.30 27.71
C HIS A 13 52.26 10.88 26.26
N LEU A 14 51.28 11.49 25.59
CA LEU A 14 50.95 11.27 24.19
C LEU A 14 51.12 12.55 23.41
N THR A 15 51.72 12.45 22.22
CA THR A 15 51.74 13.60 21.30
C THR A 15 50.37 13.79 20.67
N ARG A 16 50.03 15.04 20.31
CA ARG A 16 48.76 15.39 19.65
C ARG A 16 48.48 14.53 18.40
N PRO A 17 49.45 14.26 17.51
CA PRO A 17 49.22 13.42 16.32
C PRO A 17 48.91 11.95 16.65
N GLU A 18 49.51 11.37 17.69
CA GLU A 18 49.24 9.99 18.12
C GLU A 18 47.83 9.85 18.67
N LEU A 19 47.41 10.79 19.51
CA LEU A 19 46.07 10.81 20.07
C LEU A 19 44.99 10.94 18.99
N LEU A 20 45.21 11.81 17.98
CA LEU A 20 44.28 11.95 16.85
C LEU A 20 44.20 10.68 16.00
N ARG A 21 45.34 10.03 15.72
CA ARG A 21 45.39 8.75 14.99
C ARG A 21 44.60 7.65 15.74
N ARG A 22 44.83 7.52 17.06
CA ARG A 22 44.13 6.55 17.90
C ARG A 22 42.62 6.80 17.95
N ARG A 23 42.18 8.06 18.11
CA ARG A 23 40.74 8.40 18.09
C ARG A 23 40.10 8.08 16.74
N SER A 24 40.78 8.40 15.64
CA SER A 24 40.31 8.08 14.29
C SER A 24 40.19 6.57 14.09
N HIS A 25 41.19 5.79 14.51
CA HIS A 25 41.15 4.33 14.44
C HIS A 25 39.99 3.76 15.27
N ASN A 26 39.84 4.18 16.54
CA ASN A 26 38.77 3.71 17.40
C ASN A 26 37.38 4.02 16.84
N LEU A 27 37.16 5.20 16.27
CA LEU A 27 35.89 5.55 15.62
C LEU A 27 35.60 4.65 14.41
N LYS A 28 36.61 4.34 13.59
CA LYS A 28 36.45 3.42 12.46
C LYS A 28 36.12 2.00 12.92
N GLN A 29 36.77 1.52 13.98
CA GLN A 29 36.49 0.21 14.57
C GLN A 29 35.07 0.15 15.14
N LEU A 30 34.66 1.19 15.88
CA LEU A 30 33.30 1.29 16.41
C LEU A 30 32.24 1.29 15.29
N ALA A 31 32.45 2.09 14.24
CA ALA A 31 31.57 2.13 13.08
C ALA A 31 31.53 0.80 12.32
N LYS A 32 32.62 0.02 12.34
CA LYS A 32 32.63 -1.35 11.81
C LYS A 32 31.75 -2.26 12.67
N CYS A 33 31.95 -2.28 13.98
CA CYS A 33 31.15 -3.10 14.90
C CYS A 33 29.65 -2.83 14.77
N TYR A 34 29.21 -1.57 14.72
CA TYR A 34 27.79 -1.25 14.55
C TYR A 34 27.22 -1.70 13.20
N ARG A 35 27.99 -1.60 12.12
CA ARG A 35 27.57 -2.12 10.81
C ARG A 35 27.42 -3.64 10.84
N ASP A 36 28.36 -4.34 11.47
CA ASP A 36 28.31 -5.79 11.59
C ASP A 36 27.08 -6.23 12.42
N HIS A 37 26.80 -5.54 13.54
CA HIS A 37 25.59 -5.78 14.35
C HIS A 37 24.30 -5.52 13.58
N TYR A 38 24.25 -4.43 12.80
CA TYR A 38 23.10 -4.14 11.95
C TYR A 38 22.84 -5.26 10.94
N TRP A 39 23.89 -5.74 10.27
CA TRP A 39 23.75 -6.81 9.28
C TRP A 39 23.31 -8.13 9.91
N ALA A 40 23.89 -8.52 11.06
CA ALA A 40 23.47 -9.70 11.80
C ALA A 40 21.98 -9.63 12.19
N LEU A 41 21.55 -8.51 12.77
CA LEU A 41 20.14 -8.30 13.13
C LEU A 41 19.21 -8.38 11.91
N MET A 42 19.60 -7.78 10.79
CA MET A 42 18.82 -7.81 9.57
C MET A 42 18.73 -9.22 8.96
N GLU A 43 19.75 -10.04 9.13
CA GLU A 43 19.76 -11.43 8.71
C GLU A 43 18.83 -12.28 9.57
N ASP A 44 18.87 -12.09 10.90
CA ASP A 44 17.96 -12.73 11.85
C ASP A 44 16.50 -12.37 11.58
N LEU A 45 16.20 -11.09 11.35
CA LEU A 45 14.84 -10.62 11.03
C LEU A 45 14.33 -11.27 9.73
N LYS A 46 15.18 -11.36 8.71
CA LYS A 46 14.83 -12.05 7.45
C LYS A 46 14.58 -13.55 7.68
N ALA A 47 15.38 -14.20 8.52
CA ALA A 47 15.19 -15.60 8.87
C ALA A 47 13.86 -15.83 9.58
N GLN A 48 13.56 -15.04 10.62
CA GLN A 48 12.28 -15.09 11.35
C GLN A 48 11.09 -14.77 10.44
N HIS A 49 11.22 -13.79 9.55
CA HIS A 49 10.16 -13.48 8.58
C HIS A 49 9.92 -14.63 7.60
N ARG A 50 10.98 -15.29 7.11
CA ARG A 50 10.86 -16.48 6.27
C ARG A 50 10.17 -17.62 7.02
N GLU A 51 10.54 -17.84 8.28
CA GLU A 51 9.92 -18.87 9.13
C GLU A 51 8.44 -18.57 9.40
N TYR A 52 8.12 -17.32 9.75
CA TYR A 52 6.74 -16.86 9.90
C TYR A 52 5.95 -17.05 8.60
N TYR A 53 6.50 -16.63 7.47
CA TYR A 53 5.85 -16.79 6.18
C TYR A 53 5.67 -18.28 5.79
N TRP A 54 6.64 -19.14 6.12
CA TRP A 54 6.51 -20.58 5.93
C TRP A 54 5.40 -21.17 6.79
N LYS A 55 5.30 -20.77 8.06
CA LYS A 55 4.29 -21.24 9.01
C LYS A 55 2.88 -20.69 8.74
N TYR A 56 2.77 -19.41 8.36
CA TYR A 56 1.51 -18.67 8.34
C TYR A 56 1.18 -18.01 6.99
N GLY A 57 2.16 -17.77 6.12
CA GLY A 57 2.01 -16.98 4.89
C GLY A 57 1.09 -17.60 3.83
N VAL A 58 0.72 -18.88 3.98
CA VAL A 58 -0.19 -19.59 3.07
C VAL A 58 -1.48 -20.08 3.75
N SER A 59 -1.62 -19.96 5.08
CA SER A 59 -2.84 -20.40 5.75
C SER A 59 -3.91 -19.29 5.68
N PRO A 60 -5.08 -19.54 5.05
CA PRO A 60 -6.25 -18.71 5.32
C PRO A 60 -6.48 -18.65 6.83
N PHE A 61 -7.01 -17.53 7.29
CA PHE A 61 -7.43 -17.35 8.67
C PHE A 61 -8.45 -18.44 9.02
N LYS A 62 -8.01 -19.45 9.75
CA LYS A 62 -8.91 -20.41 10.38
C LYS A 62 -9.32 -19.76 11.70
N GLU A 63 -10.57 -19.31 11.79
CA GLU A 63 -11.18 -19.18 13.12
C GLU A 63 -11.18 -20.58 13.70
N ASP A 64 -10.42 -20.80 14.79
CA ASP A 64 -10.44 -22.03 15.57
C ASP A 64 -11.83 -22.19 16.22
N ASN A 65 -12.82 -22.56 15.41
CA ASN A 65 -14.07 -23.11 15.89
C ASN A 65 -13.79 -24.54 16.33
N HIS A 66 -13.27 -24.68 17.54
CA HIS A 66 -13.28 -25.92 18.31
C HIS A 66 -14.73 -26.24 18.75
N HIS A 67 -15.65 -26.35 17.78
CA HIS A 67 -16.99 -26.85 18.02
C HIS A 67 -17.05 -28.30 17.56
N GLN A 68 -16.91 -29.15 18.56
CA GLN A 68 -17.29 -30.55 18.62
C GLN A 68 -18.39 -30.89 17.60
N ASN A 69 -18.03 -31.60 16.52
CA ASN A 69 -19.02 -32.36 15.77
C ASN A 69 -18.66 -33.85 15.83
N LYS A 70 -18.85 -34.38 17.04
CA LYS A 70 -18.93 -35.81 17.30
C LYS A 70 -20.29 -36.26 16.77
N ARG A 71 -20.39 -36.75 15.53
CA ARG A 71 -21.53 -37.60 15.11
C ARG A 71 -21.28 -38.43 13.84
N ARG A 72 -21.09 -39.74 14.13
CA ARG A 72 -21.61 -40.93 13.44
C ARG A 72 -20.98 -41.37 12.12
N ARG A 73 -20.20 -42.45 12.23
CA ARG A 73 -20.07 -43.49 11.20
C ARG A 73 -21.44 -44.01 10.77
N ILE A 74 -21.65 -44.16 9.45
CA ILE A 74 -22.38 -45.27 8.84
C ILE A 74 -21.62 -45.66 7.56
N ASP A 75 -21.51 -46.97 7.39
CA ASP A 75 -20.76 -47.77 6.43
C ASP A 75 -21.39 -47.79 5.02
N GLY A 76 -20.60 -48.14 4.00
CA GLY A 76 -21.11 -48.57 2.70
C GLY A 76 -20.35 -48.11 1.45
N GLY A 77 -19.48 -48.98 0.93
CA GLY A 77 -19.61 -49.43 -0.48
C GLY A 77 -18.85 -48.73 -1.60
N GLU A 78 -17.78 -49.40 -2.02
CA GLU A 78 -17.41 -49.69 -3.42
C GLU A 78 -16.53 -48.72 -4.24
N VAL A 79 -15.62 -49.39 -4.96
CA VAL A 79 -14.44 -48.97 -5.69
C VAL A 79 -14.78 -48.69 -7.16
N ALA A 80 -14.21 -47.66 -7.76
CA ALA A 80 -13.91 -47.65 -9.20
C ALA A 80 -12.83 -46.61 -9.50
N ALA A 81 -11.80 -47.07 -10.21
CA ALA A 81 -10.55 -46.40 -10.52
C ALA A 81 -10.60 -45.66 -11.88
N LEU A 82 -9.45 -45.04 -12.20
CA LEU A 82 -9.02 -44.40 -13.46
C LEU A 82 -9.53 -42.95 -13.66
N GLU A 83 -8.71 -41.97 -14.02
CA GLU A 83 -7.55 -42.00 -14.92
C GLU A 83 -6.35 -41.18 -14.41
N GLY A 84 -5.14 -41.69 -14.65
CA GLY A 84 -3.93 -40.86 -14.85
C GLY A 84 -3.95 -40.26 -16.27
N SER A 85 -3.01 -39.44 -16.73
CA SER A 85 -1.63 -39.25 -16.32
C SER A 85 -1.06 -38.09 -17.14
N GLY A 86 -0.30 -37.23 -16.49
CA GLY A 86 0.87 -36.53 -17.02
C GLY A 86 0.69 -35.17 -17.72
N ASP A 87 1.59 -34.18 -17.57
CA ASP A 87 2.72 -33.99 -16.67
C ASP A 87 3.14 -32.52 -16.77
N ASN A 88 3.27 -31.83 -15.63
CA ASN A 88 4.42 -31.00 -15.24
C ASN A 88 4.11 -30.30 -13.92
N ASP A 89 4.31 -31.08 -12.86
CA ASP A 89 4.29 -30.67 -11.46
C ASP A 89 5.65 -30.07 -11.10
N ASN A 90 5.68 -28.80 -10.69
CA ASN A 90 6.69 -28.36 -9.73
C ASN A 90 6.00 -28.40 -8.36
N GLY A 91 6.26 -29.49 -7.65
CA GLY A 91 5.52 -29.98 -6.51
C GLY A 91 5.37 -28.96 -5.38
N VAL A 92 4.16 -28.42 -5.27
CA VAL A 92 3.51 -28.19 -3.98
C VAL A 92 2.10 -28.71 -4.12
N LYS A 93 1.88 -29.95 -3.65
CA LYS A 93 0.53 -30.48 -3.39
C LYS A 93 -0.07 -29.71 -2.21
N SER A 94 -0.44 -28.45 -2.44
CA SER A 94 -1.37 -27.74 -1.58
C SER A 94 -2.75 -28.29 -1.91
N ASP A 95 -3.30 -29.05 -0.97
CA ASP A 95 -4.70 -29.47 -0.92
C ASP A 95 -5.62 -28.39 -1.55
N PRO A 96 -6.40 -28.72 -2.61
CA PRO A 96 -7.31 -27.76 -3.27
C PRO A 96 -8.32 -27.12 -2.30
N SER A 97 -8.53 -27.74 -1.14
CA SER A 97 -9.52 -27.34 -0.14
C SER A 97 -9.11 -26.12 0.72
N LEU A 98 -7.87 -25.63 0.62
CA LEU A 98 -7.36 -24.49 1.42
C LEU A 98 -7.29 -23.16 0.67
N LYS A 99 -7.72 -23.06 -0.59
CA LYS A 99 -7.94 -21.76 -1.25
C LYS A 99 -9.37 -21.30 -0.96
N GLY A 100 -9.57 -20.71 0.22
CA GLY A 100 -10.83 -20.06 0.56
C GLY A 100 -11.17 -18.98 -0.47
N ASN A 101 -12.19 -19.25 -1.28
CA ASN A 101 -12.75 -18.26 -2.19
C ASN A 101 -13.41 -17.15 -1.38
N CYS A 102 -13.47 -15.95 -1.94
CA CYS A 102 -14.17 -14.86 -1.27
C CYS A 102 -15.66 -15.20 -1.08
N VAL A 103 -16.17 -15.03 0.14
CA VAL A 103 -17.57 -15.36 0.50
C VAL A 103 -18.60 -14.51 -0.26
N ALA A 104 -18.24 -13.25 -0.58
CA ALA A 104 -19.10 -12.34 -1.33
C ALA A 104 -18.97 -12.48 -2.86
N CYS A 105 -17.99 -13.25 -3.33
CA CYS A 105 -17.88 -13.57 -4.73
C CYS A 105 -18.92 -14.61 -5.09
N GLY A 106 -19.96 -14.21 -5.85
CA GLY A 106 -20.86 -15.18 -6.45
C GLY A 106 -20.09 -16.23 -7.26
N SER A 107 -20.73 -17.36 -7.56
CA SER A 107 -20.16 -18.55 -8.21
C SER A 107 -19.40 -18.29 -9.54
N GLY A 108 -19.46 -17.08 -10.10
CA GLY A 108 -18.70 -16.64 -11.27
C GLY A 108 -17.36 -15.92 -11.00
N SER A 109 -17.00 -15.59 -9.75
CA SER A 109 -15.76 -14.83 -9.45
C SER A 109 -14.76 -15.63 -8.61
N LYS A 110 -13.74 -16.17 -9.27
CA LYS A 110 -12.65 -16.99 -8.67
C LYS A 110 -11.62 -16.16 -7.89
N SER A 111 -12.01 -15.01 -7.34
CA SER A 111 -11.05 -14.16 -6.66
C SER A 111 -10.75 -14.72 -5.27
N LYS A 112 -9.46 -14.91 -5.00
CA LYS A 112 -8.96 -15.44 -3.74
C LYS A 112 -9.25 -14.44 -2.62
N ALA A 113 -9.65 -14.94 -1.46
CA ALA A 113 -9.75 -14.11 -0.26
C ALA A 113 -8.36 -13.53 0.11
N MET A 114 -8.34 -12.32 0.62
CA MET A 114 -7.12 -11.66 1.09
C MET A 114 -6.65 -12.26 2.42
N PRO A 115 -5.35 -12.17 2.76
CA PRO A 115 -4.84 -12.64 4.05
C PRO A 115 -5.66 -12.07 5.23
N LEU A 116 -5.91 -12.91 6.23
CA LEU A 116 -6.66 -12.55 7.44
C LEU A 116 -8.15 -12.20 7.23
N THR A 117 -8.71 -12.43 6.03
CA THR A 117 -10.12 -12.13 5.72
C THR A 117 -10.76 -13.19 4.82
N ASN A 118 -12.08 -13.26 4.83
CA ASN A 118 -12.87 -14.11 3.92
C ASN A 118 -13.31 -13.37 2.64
N TYR A 119 -12.76 -12.18 2.40
CA TYR A 119 -13.15 -11.29 1.31
C TYR A 119 -11.98 -11.04 0.36
N CYS A 120 -12.26 -10.94 -0.94
CA CYS A 120 -11.25 -10.54 -1.93
C CYS A 120 -11.04 -9.03 -1.88
N GLN A 121 -10.03 -8.55 -2.63
CA GLN A 121 -9.74 -7.13 -2.71
C GLN A 121 -10.96 -6.30 -3.13
N LEU A 122 -11.85 -6.78 -4.00
CA LEU A 122 -13.02 -6.01 -4.44
C LEU A 122 -14.15 -5.98 -3.40
N HIS A 123 -14.28 -7.03 -2.59
CA HIS A 123 -15.37 -7.19 -1.62
C HIS A 123 -14.93 -6.96 -0.17
N ILE A 124 -13.68 -6.53 0.05
CA ILE A 124 -13.13 -6.31 1.39
C ILE A 124 -13.93 -5.30 2.23
N LEU A 125 -14.67 -4.41 1.57
CA LEU A 125 -15.56 -3.43 2.23
C LEU A 125 -16.87 -4.04 2.76
N SER A 126 -17.21 -5.27 2.35
CA SER A 126 -18.37 -6.00 2.87
C SER A 126 -18.08 -6.61 4.25
N ASP A 127 -16.82 -6.65 4.67
CA ASP A 127 -16.42 -7.14 5.98
C ASP A 127 -16.71 -6.11 7.08
N LYS A 128 -17.57 -6.48 8.03
CA LYS A 128 -17.93 -5.64 9.18
C LYS A 128 -16.75 -5.37 10.12
N LYS A 129 -15.73 -6.23 10.13
CA LYS A 129 -14.54 -6.08 10.98
C LYS A 129 -13.44 -5.26 10.29
N GLN A 130 -13.60 -4.89 9.02
CA GLN A 130 -12.55 -4.23 8.26
C GLN A 130 -12.33 -2.78 8.70
N LYS A 131 -11.10 -2.47 9.13
CA LYS A 131 -10.66 -1.11 9.52
C LYS A 131 -9.55 -0.56 8.62
N LEU A 132 -8.86 -1.43 7.88
CA LEU A 132 -7.70 -1.05 7.06
C LEU A 132 -8.13 -0.40 5.73
N TYR A 133 -9.24 -0.85 5.17
CA TYR A 133 -9.76 -0.38 3.88
C TYR A 133 -11.00 0.48 4.04
N THR A 134 -11.11 1.51 3.20
CA THR A 134 -12.26 2.40 3.08
C THR A 134 -12.62 2.57 1.60
N CYS A 135 -13.85 3.01 1.31
CA CYS A 135 -14.23 3.29 -0.07
C CYS A 135 -13.48 4.52 -0.62
N CYS A 136 -13.18 4.50 -1.91
CA CYS A 136 -12.59 5.64 -2.59
C CYS A 136 -13.55 6.83 -2.56
N THR A 137 -13.07 7.95 -1.99
CA THR A 137 -13.83 9.18 -1.77
C THR A 137 -14.05 10.02 -3.02
N PHE A 138 -13.58 9.56 -4.18
CA PHE A 138 -13.80 10.25 -5.45
C PHE A 138 -15.29 10.29 -5.81
N VAL A 139 -15.81 11.50 -6.00
CA VAL A 139 -17.19 11.74 -6.41
C VAL A 139 -17.28 11.76 -7.94
N ASN A 140 -18.00 10.80 -8.51
CA ASN A 140 -18.32 10.84 -9.93
C ASN A 140 -19.42 11.89 -10.17
N LYS A 141 -19.14 12.89 -11.00
CA LYS A 141 -20.16 13.84 -11.46
C LYS A 141 -21.04 13.16 -12.51
N ARG A 142 -22.20 12.59 -12.10
CA ARG A 142 -23.41 12.46 -12.95
C ARG A 142 -24.62 11.92 -12.16
N ALA A 143 -25.79 12.40 -12.62
CA ALA A 143 -27.18 12.11 -12.27
C ALA A 143 -27.76 12.76 -11.00
N GLN A 144 -29.00 13.26 -11.16
CA GLN A 144 -29.72 14.25 -10.34
C GLN A 144 -30.18 13.77 -8.96
N SER A 145 -29.62 12.69 -8.44
CA SER A 145 -29.99 12.13 -7.13
C SER A 145 -28.83 11.33 -6.55
N LYS A 146 -28.15 11.92 -5.55
CA LYS A 146 -27.09 11.34 -4.71
C LYS A 146 -25.74 11.09 -5.42
N ALA A 147 -24.69 11.74 -4.90
CA ALA A 147 -23.32 11.55 -5.35
C ALA A 147 -22.87 10.08 -5.15
N ILE A 148 -22.61 9.37 -6.24
CA ILE A 148 -22.09 8.00 -6.19
C ILE A 148 -20.56 8.07 -6.06
N THR A 149 -20.06 7.63 -4.90
CA THR A 149 -18.62 7.47 -4.67
C THR A 149 -18.10 6.22 -5.36
N CYS A 150 -16.80 6.19 -5.64
CA CYS A 150 -16.19 5.03 -6.25
C CYS A 150 -16.20 3.83 -5.30
N PRO A 151 -16.72 2.65 -5.71
CA PRO A 151 -16.79 1.47 -4.85
C PRO A 151 -15.43 0.80 -4.62
N LYS A 152 -14.35 1.29 -5.23
CA LYS A 152 -13.02 0.66 -5.12
C LYS A 152 -12.46 0.87 -3.71
N PRO A 153 -12.01 -0.20 -3.03
CA PRO A 153 -11.36 -0.09 -1.73
C PRO A 153 -9.99 0.56 -1.83
N THR A 154 -9.67 1.36 -0.83
CA THR A 154 -8.43 2.12 -0.68
C THR A 154 -7.99 2.06 0.78
N LEU A 155 -6.68 2.12 1.07
CA LEU A 155 -6.19 2.12 2.44
C LEU A 155 -6.65 3.36 3.19
N ALA A 156 -7.17 3.18 4.40
CA ALA A 156 -7.64 4.25 5.29
C ALA A 156 -6.53 5.27 5.63
N SER A 157 -5.27 4.85 5.58
CA SER A 157 -4.10 5.70 5.82
C SER A 157 -3.79 6.68 4.68
N THR A 158 -4.35 6.46 3.49
CA THR A 158 -4.12 7.35 2.35
C THR A 158 -5.01 8.58 2.44
N VAL A 159 -4.39 9.76 2.42
CA VAL A 159 -5.09 11.05 2.46
C VAL A 159 -4.67 11.86 1.22
N PRO A 160 -5.60 12.18 0.30
CA PRO A 160 -7.01 11.78 0.27
C PRO A 160 -7.18 10.29 -0.06
N ALA A 161 -8.25 9.66 0.46
CA ALA A 161 -8.56 8.25 0.23
C ALA A 161 -9.07 8.03 -1.20
N LEU A 162 -8.14 7.98 -2.16
CA LEU A 162 -8.37 7.79 -3.58
C LEU A 162 -7.72 6.50 -4.06
N CYS A 163 -8.46 5.72 -4.84
CA CYS A 163 -7.86 4.59 -5.56
C CYS A 163 -6.85 5.10 -6.60
N ASN A 164 -5.87 4.27 -6.98
CA ASN A 164 -4.77 4.68 -7.87
C ASN A 164 -5.23 5.40 -9.14
N ALA A 165 -6.31 4.94 -9.78
CA ALA A 165 -6.87 5.57 -10.96
C ALA A 165 -7.37 7.00 -10.69
N HIS A 166 -8.04 7.22 -9.55
CA HIS A 166 -8.55 8.54 -9.17
C HIS A 166 -7.46 9.43 -8.58
N PHE A 167 -6.45 8.88 -7.93
CA PHE A 167 -5.28 9.62 -7.50
C PHE A 167 -4.51 10.19 -8.70
N GLN A 168 -4.22 9.35 -9.70
CA GLN A 168 -3.58 9.80 -10.95
C GLN A 168 -4.42 10.83 -11.71
N LYS A 169 -5.74 10.66 -11.73
CA LYS A 169 -6.65 11.63 -12.34
C LYS A 169 -6.61 12.97 -11.59
N ALA A 170 -6.73 12.95 -10.27
CA ALA A 170 -6.63 14.16 -9.44
C ALA A 170 -5.28 14.86 -9.63
N GLN A 171 -4.18 14.10 -9.73
CA GLN A 171 -2.86 14.65 -9.99
C GLN A 171 -2.77 15.33 -11.37
N LYS A 172 -3.36 14.73 -12.41
CA LYS A 172 -3.44 15.35 -13.76
C LYS A 172 -4.28 16.63 -13.75
N ASP A 173 -5.41 16.63 -13.04
CA ASP A 173 -6.29 17.80 -12.92
C ASP A 173 -5.57 18.95 -12.19
N VAL A 174 -4.82 18.64 -11.12
CA VAL A 174 -3.97 19.63 -10.41
C VAL A 174 -2.87 20.15 -11.33
N ALA A 175 -2.16 19.28 -12.05
CA ALA A 175 -1.11 19.70 -12.98
C ALA A 175 -1.66 20.59 -14.11
N LYS A 176 -2.86 20.30 -14.61
CA LYS A 176 -3.54 21.15 -15.59
C LYS A 176 -3.92 22.50 -15.00
N ALA A 177 -4.52 22.54 -13.81
CA ALA A 177 -4.87 23.79 -13.14
C ALA A 177 -3.64 24.68 -12.86
N LEU A 178 -2.52 24.07 -12.47
CA LEU A 178 -1.25 24.79 -12.31
C LEU A 178 -0.74 25.36 -13.64
N LYS A 179 -0.81 24.60 -14.74
CA LYS A 179 -0.46 25.10 -16.08
C LYS A 179 -1.37 26.25 -16.51
N ASP A 180 -2.67 26.13 -16.32
CA ASP A 180 -3.65 27.17 -16.65
C ASP A 180 -3.44 28.44 -15.81
N ALA A 181 -2.93 28.30 -14.59
CA ALA A 181 -2.52 29.40 -13.72
C ALA A 181 -1.13 29.99 -14.04
N GLY A 182 -0.46 29.53 -15.10
CA GLY A 182 0.86 30.00 -15.50
C GLY A 182 2.04 29.36 -14.74
N HIS A 183 1.77 28.40 -13.84
CA HIS A 183 2.80 27.62 -13.14
C HIS A 183 3.16 26.37 -13.95
N SER A 184 4.15 26.51 -14.84
CA SER A 184 4.70 25.39 -15.61
C SER A 184 5.46 24.40 -14.72
N VAL A 185 4.86 23.23 -14.47
CA VAL A 185 5.51 22.09 -13.77
C VAL A 185 6.40 21.27 -14.73
N SER A 186 6.47 21.63 -16.01
CA SER A 186 7.24 20.87 -17.04
C SER A 186 8.70 21.30 -17.17
N SER A 187 9.23 22.14 -16.29
CA SER A 187 10.64 22.53 -16.34
C SER A 187 11.45 21.79 -15.28
N ALA A 188 12.23 20.79 -15.71
CA ALA A 188 13.17 20.05 -14.85
C ALA A 188 14.25 20.93 -14.19
N ASN A 189 14.29 22.24 -14.50
CA ASN A 189 15.30 23.19 -14.03
C ASN A 189 14.76 24.23 -13.04
N LYS A 190 13.47 24.18 -12.66
CA LYS A 190 12.88 25.12 -11.70
C LYS A 190 12.53 24.39 -10.40
N PRO A 191 12.90 24.95 -9.23
CA PRO A 191 12.51 24.35 -7.96
C PRO A 191 10.98 24.29 -7.89
N PRO A 192 10.41 23.22 -7.32
CA PRO A 192 8.97 23.09 -7.18
C PRO A 192 8.40 24.30 -6.42
N PRO A 193 7.23 24.82 -6.83
CA PRO A 193 6.62 25.99 -6.19
C PRO A 193 6.40 25.71 -4.70
N LYS A 194 6.62 26.71 -3.86
CA LYS A 194 6.46 26.54 -2.42
C LYS A 194 4.97 26.36 -2.10
N LEU A 195 4.66 25.63 -1.02
CA LEU A 195 3.27 25.32 -0.65
C LEU A 195 2.41 26.59 -0.53
N HIS A 196 2.95 27.68 0.01
CA HIS A 196 2.21 28.94 0.16
C HIS A 196 1.83 29.58 -1.18
N ASP A 197 2.66 29.45 -2.21
CA ASP A 197 2.36 29.96 -3.56
C ASP A 197 1.18 29.20 -4.17
N ILE A 198 1.15 27.88 -3.99
CA ILE A 198 0.05 27.01 -4.44
C ILE A 198 -1.24 27.37 -3.71
N VAL A 199 -1.19 27.51 -2.38
CA VAL A 199 -2.36 27.87 -1.56
C VAL A 199 -2.90 29.25 -1.98
N ALA A 200 -2.03 30.25 -2.17
CA ALA A 200 -2.42 31.57 -2.63
C ALA A 200 -3.13 31.52 -4.00
N ALA A 201 -2.58 30.78 -4.96
CA ALA A 201 -3.19 30.61 -6.28
C ALA A 201 -4.59 29.98 -6.21
N PHE A 202 -4.80 28.96 -5.38
CA PHE A 202 -6.13 28.36 -5.17
C PHE A 202 -7.10 29.33 -4.50
N VAL A 203 -6.65 30.12 -3.52
CA VAL A 203 -7.47 31.15 -2.87
C VAL A 203 -7.90 32.20 -3.89
N HIS A 204 -6.98 32.68 -4.74
CA HIS A 204 -7.31 33.60 -5.83
C HIS A 204 -8.29 32.99 -6.83
N HIS A 205 -8.14 31.71 -7.18
CA HIS A 205 -9.07 31.01 -8.07
C HIS A 205 -10.49 30.92 -7.45
N ILE A 206 -10.59 30.54 -6.16
CA ILE A 206 -11.88 30.50 -5.43
C ILE A 206 -12.50 31.89 -5.36
N GLN A 207 -11.71 32.91 -5.05
CA GLN A 207 -12.18 34.29 -4.97
C GLN A 207 -12.64 34.82 -6.33
N ALA A 208 -11.89 34.56 -7.41
CA ALA A 208 -12.28 34.92 -8.77
C ALA A 208 -13.59 34.24 -9.18
N LYS A 209 -13.76 32.96 -8.81
CA LYS A 209 -14.99 32.20 -9.04
C LYS A 209 -16.19 32.79 -8.29
N ARG A 210 -15.99 33.22 -7.04
CA ARG A 210 -17.01 33.89 -6.21
C ARG A 210 -17.37 35.30 -6.69
N LYS A 211 -16.39 36.07 -7.22
CA LYS A 211 -16.61 37.42 -7.76
C LYS A 211 -17.35 37.42 -9.10
N ASN A 212 -17.34 36.30 -9.84
CA ASN A 212 -17.96 36.18 -11.16
C ASN A 212 -19.06 35.08 -11.22
N PRO A 213 -20.14 35.18 -10.43
CA PRO A 213 -21.21 34.19 -10.44
C PRO A 213 -21.98 34.14 -11.79
N ARG A 214 -21.88 35.20 -12.61
CA ARG A 214 -22.54 35.30 -13.93
C ARG A 214 -21.96 34.38 -15.02
N ARG A 215 -20.74 33.86 -14.90
CA ARG A 215 -20.16 32.96 -15.92
C ARG A 215 -20.61 31.50 -15.78
N GLU A 216 -20.85 31.01 -14.55
CA GLU A 216 -21.43 29.67 -14.35
C GLU A 216 -22.90 29.61 -14.74
N SER A 217 -23.66 30.69 -14.56
CA SER A 217 -25.05 30.77 -15.05
C SER A 217 -25.11 30.87 -16.58
N LYS A 218 -24.18 31.59 -17.23
CA LYS A 218 -24.13 31.73 -18.70
C LYS A 218 -23.73 30.42 -19.40
N LEU A 219 -22.90 29.58 -18.78
CA LEU A 219 -22.59 28.22 -19.25
C LEU A 219 -23.74 27.22 -19.01
N ARG A 220 -24.56 27.42 -17.96
CA ARG A 220 -25.77 26.61 -17.76
C ARG A 220 -26.95 27.02 -18.65
N SER A 221 -27.03 28.29 -19.05
CA SER A 221 -28.08 28.77 -19.96
C SER A 221 -27.79 28.41 -21.42
N SER A 222 -26.53 28.47 -21.86
CA SER A 222 -26.15 28.07 -23.23
C SER A 222 -26.31 26.57 -23.52
N VAL A 223 -26.20 25.71 -22.50
CA VAL A 223 -26.50 24.27 -22.63
C VAL A 223 -28.02 23.99 -22.71
N LYS A 224 -28.88 24.93 -22.27
CA LYS A 224 -30.34 24.78 -22.41
C LYS A 224 -30.85 25.21 -23.79
N GLU A 225 -30.21 26.17 -24.44
CA GLU A 225 -30.63 26.66 -25.77
C GLU A 225 -30.28 25.69 -26.91
N GLU A 226 -29.23 24.88 -26.79
CA GLU A 226 -28.88 23.85 -27.80
C GLU A 226 -29.76 22.58 -27.80
N ILE A 227 -30.66 22.42 -26.82
CA ILE A 227 -31.56 21.24 -26.74
C ILE A 227 -32.96 21.55 -27.32
N THR A 228 -33.21 22.79 -27.75
CA THR A 228 -34.51 23.22 -28.29
C THR A 228 -34.41 23.93 -29.64
N SER A 229 -33.52 23.47 -30.53
CA SER A 229 -33.57 23.81 -31.96
C SER A 229 -33.43 22.56 -32.80
#